data_AF-A0AAE4AZE4-F1
#
_entry.id   AF-A0AAE4AZE4-F1
#
_cell.length_a   1.000
_cell.length_b   1.000
_cell.length_c   1.000
_cell.angle_alpha   90.00
_cell.angle_beta   90.00
_cell.angle_gamma   90.00
#
_symmetry.space_group_name_H-M   'P 1'
#
loop_
_entity.id
_entity.type
_entity.pdbx_description
1 polymer ?
#
loop_
_entity_poly.entity_id
_entity_poly.type
_entity_poly.pdbx_seq_one_letter_code
_entity_poly.pdbx_strand_id
1 'polypeptide(L)'
;MTEGALRVLTYNVHGQRDDRAALAEVVRAVAADVVIVQEGPRRFGWRNRTANLARAFGAVLAVGGLPSLGNLILTDMRVHVHRTWVTRFPLVPGRHMRGAAFAECSVGRRRFTVAGTHLSLDAAERASQAELLRAALAAVETPVVIGADVNETSGGAAWRTLADGLTDAAVAADATDRCTFPLHGPTGRIDGIFTDPRIEVARYDVVDTPLTRRASDHFPVIADLIIPE
;
A
#
# COMPACT_ATOMS: atom_id res chain seq x y z
N MET A 1 12.51 -20.05 -6.42
CA MET A 1 12.18 -18.91 -5.55
C MET A 1 12.50 -19.33 -4.14
N THR A 2 13.19 -18.50 -3.37
CA THR A 2 13.46 -18.73 -1.94
C THR A 2 12.14 -18.89 -1.19
N GLU A 3 12.07 -19.84 -0.27
CA GLU A 3 10.90 -20.04 0.58
C GLU A 3 10.63 -18.76 1.38
N GLY A 4 9.39 -18.27 1.37
CA GLY A 4 9.04 -17.01 2.04
C GLY A 4 9.29 -15.72 1.27
N ALA A 5 9.85 -15.78 0.06
CA ALA A 5 10.00 -14.58 -0.78
C ALA A 5 8.66 -14.04 -1.25
N LEU A 6 8.48 -12.73 -1.07
CA LEU A 6 7.26 -11.99 -1.37
C LEU A 6 7.61 -10.65 -2.01
N ARG A 7 7.13 -10.39 -3.24
CA ARG A 7 7.18 -9.06 -3.86
C ARG A 7 5.90 -8.29 -3.54
N VAL A 8 6.06 -7.10 -2.98
CA VAL A 8 4.95 -6.20 -2.63
C VAL A 8 5.04 -4.92 -3.45
N LEU A 9 3.90 -4.47 -3.95
CA LEU A 9 3.70 -3.21 -4.65
C LEU A 9 2.71 -2.36 -3.86
N THR A 10 3.03 -1.10 -3.55
CA THR A 10 2.04 -0.09 -3.14
C THR A 10 1.92 0.98 -4.20
N TYR A 11 0.69 1.36 -4.54
CA TYR A 11 0.45 2.32 -5.61
C TYR A 11 -0.86 3.11 -5.44
N ASN A 12 -0.74 4.43 -5.28
CA ASN A 12 -1.87 5.33 -5.44
C ASN A 12 -2.21 5.44 -6.93
N VAL A 13 -3.42 5.01 -7.31
CA VAL A 13 -3.87 4.95 -8.71
C VAL A 13 -4.73 6.13 -9.14
N HIS A 14 -4.78 7.19 -8.32
CA HIS A 14 -5.44 8.46 -8.61
C HIS A 14 -6.89 8.31 -9.11
N GLY A 15 -7.66 7.36 -8.55
CA GLY A 15 -9.02 7.12 -8.98
C GLY A 15 -9.17 6.61 -10.42
N GLN A 16 -8.10 6.11 -11.05
CA GLN A 16 -8.03 5.72 -12.46
C GLN A 16 -8.42 6.87 -13.41
N ARG A 17 -8.00 8.09 -13.07
CA ARG A 17 -8.24 9.31 -13.86
C ARG A 17 -7.30 9.44 -15.06
N ASP A 18 -6.12 8.85 -14.96
CA ASP A 18 -5.06 8.90 -15.97
C ASP A 18 -5.20 7.75 -16.99
N ASP A 19 -4.08 7.27 -17.54
CA ASP A 19 -4.09 6.19 -18.52
C ASP A 19 -4.23 4.81 -17.87
N ARG A 20 -5.45 4.27 -17.94
CA ARG A 20 -5.80 2.97 -17.35
C ARG A 20 -5.08 1.79 -18.00
N ALA A 21 -4.76 1.87 -19.29
CA ALA A 21 -4.05 0.80 -19.98
C ALA A 21 -2.59 0.77 -19.53
N ALA A 22 -1.97 1.95 -19.44
CA ALA A 22 -0.63 2.11 -18.87
C ALA A 22 -0.58 1.62 -17.43
N LEU A 23 -1.53 2.04 -16.60
CA LEU A 23 -1.63 1.59 -15.20
C LEU A 23 -1.68 0.07 -15.08
N ALA A 24 -2.53 -0.58 -15.88
CA ALA A 24 -2.64 -2.04 -15.83
C ALA A 24 -1.36 -2.73 -16.34
N GLU A 25 -0.69 -2.16 -17.33
CA GLU A 25 0.58 -2.68 -17.85
C GLU A 25 1.73 -2.51 -16.85
N VAL A 26 1.83 -1.37 -16.15
CA VAL A 26 2.77 -1.16 -15.04
C VAL A 26 2.61 -2.23 -13.98
N VAL A 27 1.39 -2.40 -13.46
CA VAL A 27 1.14 -3.34 -12.36
C VAL A 27 1.45 -4.78 -12.78
N ARG A 28 1.08 -5.17 -14.01
CA ARG A 28 1.43 -6.51 -14.53
C ARG A 28 2.94 -6.70 -14.71
N ALA A 29 3.65 -5.67 -15.19
CA ALA A 29 5.10 -5.75 -15.41
C ALA A 29 5.89 -5.89 -14.10
N VAL A 30 5.39 -5.34 -12.99
CA VAL A 30 6.00 -5.51 -11.67
C VAL A 30 5.92 -6.97 -11.19
N ALA A 31 4.85 -7.68 -11.56
CA ALA A 31 4.57 -9.07 -11.14
C ALA A 31 4.67 -9.26 -9.61
N ALA A 32 3.96 -8.40 -8.86
CA ALA A 32 3.92 -8.48 -7.41
C ALA A 32 2.99 -9.59 -6.91
N ASP A 33 3.39 -10.25 -5.82
CA ASP A 33 2.57 -11.23 -5.11
C ASP A 33 1.42 -10.53 -4.35
N VAL A 34 1.65 -9.30 -3.89
CA VAL A 34 0.67 -8.44 -3.21
C VAL A 34 0.70 -7.04 -3.80
N VAL A 35 -0.48 -6.53 -4.16
CA VAL A 35 -0.67 -5.16 -4.65
C VAL A 35 -1.59 -4.39 -3.71
N ILE A 36 -1.06 -3.33 -3.11
CA ILE A 36 -1.74 -2.45 -2.17
C ILE A 36 -2.08 -1.17 -2.93
N VAL A 37 -3.37 -0.93 -3.14
CA VAL A 37 -3.85 0.18 -3.98
C VAL A 37 -4.47 1.25 -3.10
N GLN A 38 -4.06 2.51 -3.29
CA GLN A 38 -4.74 3.68 -2.76
C GLN A 38 -5.57 4.34 -3.86
N GLU A 39 -6.62 5.07 -3.47
CA GLU A 39 -7.57 5.73 -4.39
C GLU A 39 -8.28 4.80 -5.39
N GLY A 40 -8.45 3.53 -5.06
CA GLY A 40 -9.28 2.60 -5.83
C GLY A 40 -10.79 2.95 -5.84
N PRO A 41 -11.60 2.15 -6.56
CA PRO A 41 -13.03 2.40 -6.69
C PRO A 41 -13.77 2.40 -5.34
N ARG A 42 -14.39 3.53 -4.99
CA ARG A 42 -15.08 3.74 -3.70
C ARG A 42 -16.46 4.42 -3.81
N ARG A 43 -17.12 4.36 -4.97
CA ARG A 43 -18.43 4.99 -5.25
C ARG A 43 -19.43 3.98 -5.81
N PHE A 44 -20.64 4.42 -6.20
CA PHE A 44 -21.67 3.57 -6.83
C PHE A 44 -21.07 2.63 -7.89
N GLY A 45 -21.36 1.33 -7.83
CA GLY A 45 -20.76 0.32 -8.73
C GLY A 45 -19.32 -0.08 -8.39
N TRP A 46 -18.82 0.25 -7.19
CA TRP A 46 -17.45 -0.07 -6.77
C TRP A 46 -17.12 -1.56 -6.93
N ARG A 47 -18.04 -2.48 -6.62
CA ARG A 47 -17.79 -3.93 -6.74
C ARG A 47 -17.34 -4.33 -8.14
N ASN A 48 -18.11 -3.95 -9.16
CA ASN A 48 -17.78 -4.25 -10.56
C ASN A 48 -16.50 -3.53 -11.01
N ARG A 49 -16.31 -2.28 -10.59
CA ARG A 49 -15.09 -1.53 -10.94
C ARG A 49 -13.83 -2.11 -10.28
N THR A 50 -13.92 -2.53 -9.02
CA THR A 50 -12.81 -3.18 -8.31
C THR A 50 -12.50 -4.54 -8.93
N ALA A 51 -13.52 -5.35 -9.24
CA ALA A 51 -13.32 -6.62 -9.92
C ALA A 51 -12.66 -6.44 -11.30
N ASN A 52 -13.09 -5.43 -12.08
CA ASN A 52 -12.47 -5.11 -13.36
C ASN A 52 -11.01 -4.62 -13.21
N LEU A 53 -10.72 -3.83 -12.18
CA LEU A 53 -9.36 -3.38 -11.88
C LEU A 53 -8.45 -4.57 -11.53
N ALA A 54 -8.89 -5.42 -10.61
CA ALA A 54 -8.15 -6.62 -10.21
C ALA A 54 -7.87 -7.53 -11.43
N ARG A 55 -8.88 -7.76 -12.27
CA ARG A 55 -8.73 -8.50 -13.53
C ARG A 55 -7.74 -7.83 -14.48
N ALA A 56 -7.79 -6.51 -14.64
CA ALA A 56 -6.84 -5.79 -15.48
C ALA A 56 -5.40 -5.91 -14.96
N PHE A 57 -5.21 -5.99 -13.64
CA PHE A 57 -3.91 -6.18 -13.02
C PHE A 57 -3.44 -7.64 -13.03
N GLY A 58 -4.29 -8.58 -13.43
CA GLY A 58 -3.99 -10.02 -13.34
C GLY A 58 -3.94 -10.53 -11.90
N ALA A 59 -4.63 -9.86 -10.98
CA ALA A 59 -4.63 -10.16 -9.55
C ALA A 59 -6.04 -10.48 -9.04
N VAL A 60 -6.11 -11.06 -7.85
CA VAL A 60 -7.36 -11.38 -7.14
C VAL A 60 -7.63 -10.35 -6.05
N LEU A 61 -8.87 -9.88 -5.94
CA LEU A 61 -9.27 -8.99 -4.84
C LEU A 61 -9.32 -9.76 -3.53
N ALA A 62 -8.48 -9.39 -2.56
CA ALA A 62 -8.58 -9.90 -1.19
C ALA A 62 -9.60 -9.07 -0.39
N VAL A 63 -9.40 -7.74 -0.35
CA VAL A 63 -10.27 -6.83 0.40
C VAL A 63 -10.24 -5.43 -0.18
N GLY A 64 -11.32 -4.68 0.01
CA GLY A 64 -11.31 -3.22 -0.13
C GLY A 64 -12.54 -2.63 -0.79
N GLY A 65 -12.35 -1.47 -1.41
CA GLY A 65 -13.36 -0.74 -2.19
C GLY A 65 -14.04 0.33 -1.35
N LEU A 66 -15.36 0.44 -1.45
CA LEU A 66 -16.12 1.40 -0.63
C LEU A 66 -15.95 1.20 0.90
N PRO A 67 -15.91 -0.04 1.46
CA PRO A 67 -15.77 -0.24 2.91
C PRO A 67 -14.51 0.39 3.51
N SER A 68 -13.37 0.27 2.82
CA SER A 68 -12.04 0.79 3.16
C SER A 68 -11.71 2.12 2.47
N LEU A 69 -12.70 2.78 1.87
CA LEU A 69 -12.60 4.13 1.30
C LEU A 69 -11.60 4.24 0.13
N GLY A 70 -11.52 3.19 -0.68
CA GLY A 70 -10.70 3.13 -1.88
C GLY A 70 -9.39 2.38 -1.69
N ASN A 71 -9.02 2.00 -0.47
CA ASN A 71 -7.87 1.13 -0.26
C ASN A 71 -8.21 -0.30 -0.70
N LEU A 72 -7.35 -0.93 -1.49
CA LEU A 72 -7.49 -2.33 -1.90
C LEU A 72 -6.24 -3.11 -1.52
N ILE A 73 -6.43 -4.38 -1.18
CA ILE A 73 -5.37 -5.38 -1.19
C ILE A 73 -5.76 -6.40 -2.25
N LEU A 74 -4.87 -6.59 -3.21
CA LEU A 74 -4.96 -7.59 -4.26
C LEU A 74 -3.79 -8.55 -4.12
N THR A 75 -3.97 -9.79 -4.55
CA THR A 75 -2.93 -10.81 -4.44
C THR A 75 -2.79 -11.65 -5.71
N ASP A 76 -1.61 -12.24 -5.90
CA ASP A 76 -1.44 -13.43 -6.72
C ASP A 76 -2.11 -14.65 -6.04
N MET A 77 -2.41 -15.68 -6.82
CA MET A 77 -2.95 -16.97 -6.38
C MET A 77 -2.06 -17.73 -5.38
N ARG A 78 -0.74 -17.48 -5.36
CA ARG A 78 0.17 -18.13 -4.40
C ARG A 78 0.08 -17.56 -2.98
N VAL A 79 -0.55 -16.40 -2.80
CA VAL A 79 -0.82 -15.83 -1.48
C VAL A 79 -2.21 -16.28 -1.04
N HIS A 80 -2.25 -17.09 0.03
CA HIS A 80 -3.50 -17.55 0.60
C HIS A 80 -4.03 -16.53 1.60
N VAL A 81 -5.25 -16.03 1.39
CA VAL A 81 -5.92 -15.08 2.27
C VAL A 81 -6.80 -15.84 3.26
N HIS A 82 -6.53 -15.71 4.56
CA HIS A 82 -7.25 -16.41 5.63
C HIS A 82 -8.41 -15.57 6.17
N ARG A 83 -8.16 -14.27 6.36
CA ARG A 83 -9.10 -13.35 7.00
C ARG A 83 -8.87 -11.94 6.48
N THR A 84 -9.93 -11.15 6.40
CA THR A 84 -9.87 -9.75 5.98
C THR A 84 -10.75 -8.87 6.84
N TRP A 85 -10.32 -7.63 7.07
CA TRP A 85 -11.14 -6.63 7.74
C TRP A 85 -10.80 -5.22 7.26
N VAL A 86 -11.62 -4.26 7.67
CA VAL A 86 -11.43 -2.84 7.35
C VAL A 86 -11.60 -2.01 8.61
N THR A 87 -10.80 -0.96 8.73
CA THR A 87 -10.91 0.03 9.80
C THR A 87 -11.23 1.38 9.19
N ARG A 88 -12.16 2.12 9.79
CA ARG A 88 -12.45 3.51 9.41
C ARG A 88 -11.98 4.42 10.52
N PHE A 89 -11.33 5.51 10.15
CA PHE A 89 -10.93 6.53 11.11
C PHE A 89 -12.09 7.51 11.35
N PRO A 90 -12.18 8.11 12.54
CA PRO A 90 -13.22 9.08 12.85
C PRO A 90 -13.29 10.20 11.81
N LEU A 91 -14.50 10.54 11.37
CA LEU A 91 -14.72 11.64 10.45
C LEU A 91 -14.63 12.96 11.20
N VAL A 92 -13.65 13.80 10.85
CA VAL A 92 -13.64 15.20 11.25
C VAL A 92 -14.65 15.96 10.36
N PRO A 93 -15.60 16.73 10.94
CA PRO A 93 -16.58 17.49 10.15
C PRO A 93 -15.91 18.36 9.07
N GLY A 94 -16.43 18.28 7.83
CA GLY A 94 -15.88 18.99 6.68
C GLY A 94 -14.67 18.32 6.00
N ARG A 95 -14.23 17.15 6.47
CA ARG A 95 -13.11 16.39 5.87
C ARG A 95 -13.57 15.11 5.18
N HIS A 96 -12.64 14.44 4.52
CA HIS A 96 -12.89 13.15 3.88
C HIS A 96 -12.59 12.01 4.85
N MET A 97 -13.56 11.13 5.08
CA MET A 97 -13.33 9.91 5.84
C MET A 97 -12.19 9.11 5.21
N ARG A 98 -11.27 8.63 6.04
CA ARG A 98 -10.17 7.72 5.68
C ARG A 98 -10.28 6.41 6.45
N GLY A 99 -9.47 5.44 6.07
CA GLY A 99 -9.46 4.12 6.68
C GLY A 99 -8.35 3.26 6.13
N ALA A 100 -8.30 2.02 6.60
CA ALA A 100 -7.33 1.02 6.19
C ALA A 100 -8.03 -0.30 5.85
N ALA A 101 -7.44 -1.06 4.92
CA ALA A 101 -7.81 -2.44 4.61
C ALA A 101 -6.74 -3.38 5.16
N PHE A 102 -7.14 -4.57 5.61
CA PHE A 102 -6.24 -5.56 6.17
C PHE A 102 -6.56 -6.96 5.65
N ALA A 103 -5.52 -7.77 5.45
CA ALA A 103 -5.63 -9.18 5.11
C ALA A 103 -4.56 -10.00 5.85
N GLU A 104 -5.00 -10.98 6.64
CA GLU A 104 -4.13 -12.04 7.16
C GLU A 104 -3.90 -13.07 6.06
N CYS A 105 -2.63 -13.31 5.73
CA CYS A 105 -2.19 -14.07 4.57
C CYS A 105 -1.15 -15.13 4.95
N SER A 106 -0.90 -16.05 4.02
CA SER A 106 0.31 -16.88 4.03
C SER A 106 0.88 -17.11 2.64
N VAL A 107 2.19 -17.28 2.57
CA VAL A 107 2.90 -17.77 1.39
C VAL A 107 3.68 -19.02 1.80
N GLY A 108 3.32 -20.17 1.22
CA GLY A 108 3.73 -21.46 1.79
C GLY A 108 3.23 -21.60 3.23
N ARG A 109 4.14 -21.88 4.17
CA ARG A 109 3.83 -22.03 5.61
C ARG A 109 3.92 -20.73 6.42
N ARG A 110 4.45 -19.67 5.82
CA ARG A 110 4.79 -18.42 6.52
C ARG A 110 3.60 -17.48 6.56
N ARG A 111 3.17 -17.07 7.75
CA ARG A 111 2.01 -16.18 7.98
C ARG A 111 2.45 -14.73 8.13
N PHE A 112 1.66 -13.82 7.57
CA PHE A 112 1.87 -12.38 7.67
C PHE A 112 0.54 -11.64 7.51
N THR A 113 0.51 -10.36 7.87
CA THR A 113 -0.64 -9.49 7.63
C THR A 113 -0.25 -8.35 6.71
N VAL A 114 -1.08 -8.09 5.70
CA VAL A 114 -0.95 -6.93 4.82
C VAL A 114 -1.93 -5.86 5.26
N ALA A 115 -1.48 -4.61 5.29
CA ALA A 115 -2.36 -3.45 5.46
C ALA A 115 -2.17 -2.41 4.34
N GLY A 116 -3.25 -1.75 3.96
CA GLY A 116 -3.25 -0.68 2.96
C GLY A 116 -3.99 0.54 3.46
N THR A 117 -3.37 1.72 3.39
CA THR A 117 -3.98 2.97 3.83
C THR A 117 -3.64 4.16 2.92
N HIS A 118 -4.47 5.20 3.02
CA HIS A 118 -4.23 6.53 2.48
C HIS A 118 -4.71 7.54 3.53
N LEU A 119 -3.78 8.29 4.12
CA LEU A 119 -4.08 9.22 5.21
C LEU A 119 -4.62 10.57 4.71
N SER A 120 -5.02 11.44 5.64
CA SER A 120 -5.58 12.76 5.32
C SER A 120 -4.51 13.73 4.78
N LEU A 121 -4.97 14.66 3.95
CA LEU A 121 -4.18 15.83 3.55
C LEU A 121 -4.07 16.84 4.71
N ASP A 122 -5.03 16.85 5.63
CA ASP A 122 -5.00 17.72 6.81
C ASP A 122 -4.01 17.19 7.85
N ALA A 123 -3.08 18.03 8.30
CA ALA A 123 -1.97 17.60 9.15
C ALA A 123 -2.40 17.09 10.53
N ALA A 124 -3.40 17.72 11.16
CA ALA A 124 -3.87 17.31 12.49
C ALA A 124 -4.65 16.00 12.41
N GLU A 125 -5.51 15.86 11.39
CA GLU A 125 -6.23 14.63 11.15
C GLU A 125 -5.26 13.49 10.80
N ARG A 126 -4.29 13.75 9.93
CA ARG A 126 -3.27 12.77 9.51
C ARG A 126 -2.48 12.21 10.68
N ALA A 127 -2.03 13.05 11.61
CA ALA A 127 -1.33 12.60 12.82
C ALA A 127 -2.21 11.68 13.68
N SER A 128 -3.48 12.06 13.90
CA SER A 128 -4.43 11.23 14.64
C SER A 128 -4.72 9.89 13.95
N GLN A 129 -4.83 9.90 12.61
CA GLN A 129 -5.01 8.68 11.81
C GLN A 129 -3.79 7.76 11.86
N ALA A 130 -2.57 8.31 11.88
CA ALA A 130 -1.35 7.53 12.03
C ALA A 130 -1.30 6.79 13.38
N GLU A 131 -1.70 7.44 14.49
CA GLU A 131 -1.78 6.79 15.80
C GLU A 131 -2.83 5.66 15.83
N LEU A 132 -4.01 5.89 15.24
CA LEU A 132 -5.05 4.87 15.12
C LEU A 132 -4.58 3.67 14.29
N LEU A 133 -3.86 3.93 13.19
CA LEU A 133 -3.29 2.88 12.36
C LEU A 133 -2.22 2.10 13.12
N ARG A 134 -1.30 2.79 13.79
CA ARG A 134 -0.25 2.17 14.62
C ARG A 134 -0.86 1.27 15.70
N ALA A 135 -1.89 1.73 16.40
CA ALA A 135 -2.59 0.93 17.41
C ALA A 135 -3.27 -0.31 16.79
N ALA A 136 -3.89 -0.16 15.61
CA ALA A 136 -4.51 -1.28 14.91
C ALA A 136 -3.47 -2.33 14.44
N LEU A 137 -2.29 -1.89 14.01
CA LEU A 137 -1.19 -2.76 13.60
C LEU A 137 -0.57 -3.50 14.79
N ALA A 138 -0.39 -2.81 15.92
CA ALA A 138 0.14 -3.42 17.14
C ALA A 138 -0.77 -4.52 17.73
N ALA A 139 -2.06 -4.53 17.36
CA ALA A 139 -3.01 -5.57 17.76
C ALA A 139 -2.94 -6.83 16.88
N VAL A 140 -2.11 -6.84 15.83
CA VAL A 140 -1.93 -7.99 14.94
C VAL A 140 -0.78 -8.86 15.44
N GLU A 141 -0.99 -10.18 15.53
CA GLU A 141 0.00 -11.13 16.06
C GLU A 141 1.08 -11.52 15.04
N THR A 142 0.72 -11.60 13.76
CA THR A 142 1.64 -11.97 12.67
C THR A 142 2.50 -10.78 12.22
N PRO A 143 3.69 -11.00 11.64
CA PRO A 143 4.48 -9.95 11.00
C PRO A 143 3.65 -9.14 10.00
N VAL A 144 3.74 -7.81 10.06
CA VAL A 144 2.95 -6.89 9.22
C VAL A 144 3.75 -6.32 8.06
N VAL A 145 3.10 -6.13 6.91
CA VAL A 145 3.58 -5.35 5.77
C VAL A 145 2.52 -4.30 5.44
N ILE A 146 2.92 -3.04 5.33
CA ILE A 146 2.00 -1.93 5.13
C ILE A 146 2.42 -1.14 3.90
N GLY A 147 1.49 -0.95 2.96
CA GLY A 147 1.61 0.02 1.88
C GLY A 147 0.77 1.26 2.21
N ALA A 148 1.40 2.43 2.26
CA ALA A 148 0.73 3.66 2.65
C ALA A 148 1.05 4.80 1.68
N ASP A 149 0.02 5.55 1.32
CA ASP A 149 0.16 6.97 0.97
C ASP A 149 -0.05 7.78 2.25
N VAL A 150 1.04 8.31 2.80
CA VAL A 150 1.05 9.03 4.06
C VAL A 150 0.65 10.48 3.86
N ASN A 151 0.70 11.03 2.64
CA ASN A 151 0.56 12.48 2.37
C ASN A 151 1.55 13.36 3.16
N GLU A 152 2.69 12.80 3.56
CA GLU A 152 3.72 13.50 4.31
C GLU A 152 5.07 12.81 4.09
N THR A 153 6.16 13.56 4.12
CA THR A 153 7.52 13.00 3.98
C THR A 153 8.04 12.46 5.30
N SER A 154 9.18 11.76 5.26
CA SER A 154 9.79 11.09 6.44
C SER A 154 10.13 12.00 7.63
N GLY A 155 10.24 13.33 7.43
CA GLY A 155 10.42 14.29 8.51
C GLY A 155 9.13 14.60 9.30
N GLY A 156 7.97 14.28 8.74
CA GLY A 156 6.67 14.60 9.30
C GLY A 156 6.28 13.75 10.51
N ALA A 157 5.31 14.25 11.27
CA ALA A 157 4.85 13.58 12.49
C ALA A 157 4.12 12.27 12.19
N ALA A 158 3.26 12.24 11.16
CA ALA A 158 2.49 11.05 10.83
C ALA A 158 3.36 9.93 10.27
N TRP A 159 4.36 10.27 9.44
CA TRP A 159 5.34 9.28 8.98
C TRP A 159 6.12 8.67 10.14
N ARG A 160 6.63 9.52 11.04
CA ARG A 160 7.39 9.07 12.22
C ARG A 160 6.54 8.22 13.16
N THR A 161 5.29 8.60 13.41
CA THR A 161 4.35 7.78 14.17
C THR A 161 4.12 6.43 13.50
N LEU A 162 3.87 6.39 12.19
CA LEU A 162 3.63 5.14 11.48
C LEU A 162 4.87 4.23 11.47
N ALA A 163 6.06 4.81 11.27
CA ALA A 163 7.32 4.09 11.25
C ALA A 163 7.80 3.65 12.65
N ASP A 164 7.23 4.17 13.73
CA ASP A 164 7.64 3.81 15.08
C ASP A 164 7.34 2.33 15.40
N GLY A 165 8.39 1.56 15.64
CA GLY A 165 8.33 0.10 15.82
C GLY A 165 8.30 -0.70 14.52
N LEU A 166 8.40 -0.05 13.36
CA LEU A 166 8.47 -0.69 12.04
C LEU A 166 9.77 -0.34 11.32
N THR A 167 10.09 -1.14 10.31
CA THR A 167 11.17 -0.90 9.36
C THR A 167 10.63 -0.17 8.14
N ASP A 168 11.15 1.02 7.86
CA ASP A 168 10.94 1.70 6.57
C ASP A 168 11.79 1.02 5.49
N ALA A 169 11.15 0.42 4.49
CA ALA A 169 11.84 -0.37 3.48
C ALA A 169 12.86 0.43 2.66
N ALA A 170 12.64 1.73 2.44
CA ALA A 170 13.62 2.55 1.74
C ALA A 170 14.86 2.83 2.60
N VAL A 171 14.70 2.95 3.91
CA VAL A 171 15.82 3.11 4.85
C VAL A 171 16.64 1.83 4.92
N ALA A 172 15.97 0.68 5.04
CA ALA A 172 16.63 -0.63 5.10
C ALA A 172 17.44 -0.94 3.83
N ALA A 173 17.00 -0.43 2.68
CA ALA A 173 17.65 -0.62 1.38
C ALA A 173 18.57 0.54 0.96
N ASP A 174 18.83 1.52 1.84
CA ASP A 174 19.63 2.73 1.55
C ASP A 174 19.18 3.48 0.27
N ALA A 175 17.86 3.63 0.10
CA ALA A 175 17.21 4.17 -1.10
C ALA A 175 16.22 5.30 -0.77
N THR A 176 16.54 6.10 0.27
CA THR A 176 15.66 7.17 0.78
C THR A 176 15.59 8.41 -0.12
N ASP A 177 16.50 8.53 -1.09
CA ASP A 177 16.57 9.60 -2.09
C ASP A 177 15.49 9.46 -3.19
N ARG A 178 14.85 8.30 -3.29
CA ARG A 178 13.81 8.01 -4.28
C ARG A 178 12.49 8.69 -3.95
N CYS A 179 12.14 9.72 -4.72
CA CYS A 179 10.88 10.44 -4.59
C CYS A 179 9.73 9.68 -5.26
N THR A 180 8.54 9.75 -4.66
CA THR A 180 7.32 9.08 -5.16
C THR A 180 6.28 10.07 -5.70
N PHE A 181 6.43 11.36 -5.36
CA PHE A 181 5.48 12.41 -5.71
C PHE A 181 6.16 13.81 -5.80
N PRO A 182 5.60 14.75 -6.59
CA PRO A 182 4.67 14.51 -7.70
C PRO A 182 5.40 13.89 -8.89
N LEU A 183 4.65 13.22 -9.78
CA LEU A 183 5.21 12.60 -10.99
C LEU A 183 6.03 13.57 -11.87
N HIS A 184 5.55 14.82 -12.00
CA HIS A 184 6.18 15.88 -12.77
C HIS A 184 6.99 16.79 -11.83
N GLY A 185 8.30 16.55 -11.77
CA GLY A 185 9.20 17.22 -10.82
C GLY A 185 9.13 16.58 -9.43
N PRO A 186 9.63 15.35 -9.25
CA PRO A 186 9.53 14.61 -7.99
C PRO A 186 10.36 15.30 -6.91
N THR A 187 9.74 15.59 -5.77
CA THR A 187 10.37 16.35 -4.67
C THR A 187 10.22 15.70 -3.31
N GLY A 188 9.38 14.67 -3.18
CA GLY A 188 9.17 14.00 -1.91
C GLY A 188 8.80 12.53 -2.06
N ARG A 189 9.12 11.77 -1.00
CA ARG A 189 8.62 10.42 -0.77
C ARG A 189 7.50 10.50 0.25
N ILE A 190 6.27 10.33 -0.23
CA ILE A 190 5.05 10.32 0.61
C ILE A 190 4.35 8.96 0.57
N ASP A 191 4.77 8.09 -0.35
CA ASP A 191 4.35 6.70 -0.43
C ASP A 191 5.45 5.82 0.17
N GLY A 192 5.06 4.83 0.97
CA GLY A 192 6.00 3.99 1.70
C GLY A 192 5.53 2.55 1.86
N ILE A 193 6.51 1.65 1.90
CA ILE A 193 6.35 0.28 2.40
C ILE A 193 7.02 0.22 3.78
N PHE A 194 6.26 -0.15 4.79
CA PHE A 194 6.73 -0.37 6.15
C PHE A 194 6.53 -1.84 6.52
N THR A 195 7.51 -2.44 7.19
CA THR A 195 7.48 -3.85 7.55
C THR A 195 7.74 -4.05 9.03
N ASP A 196 7.22 -5.12 9.60
CA ASP A 196 7.64 -5.62 10.89
C ASP A 196 9.17 -5.87 10.88
N PRO A 197 9.92 -5.56 11.95
CA PRO A 197 11.37 -5.78 12.00
C PRO A 197 11.81 -7.23 11.79
N ARG A 198 10.90 -8.21 11.96
CA ARG A 198 11.15 -9.63 11.67
C ARG A 198 11.20 -9.94 10.17
N ILE A 199 10.74 -9.03 9.31
CA ILE A 199 10.73 -9.19 7.85
C ILE A 199 12.00 -8.57 7.26
N GLU A 200 12.75 -9.36 6.51
CA GLU A 200 13.91 -8.86 5.78
C GLU A 200 13.48 -8.10 4.53
N VAL A 201 14.06 -6.92 4.31
CA VAL A 201 13.92 -6.13 3.08
C VAL A 201 15.10 -6.44 2.17
N ALA A 202 14.90 -7.32 1.19
CA ALA A 202 15.95 -7.73 0.26
C ALA A 202 16.16 -6.71 -0.88
N ARG A 203 15.10 -6.00 -1.27
CA ARG A 203 15.16 -4.94 -2.28
C ARG A 203 14.05 -3.91 -2.04
N TYR A 204 14.33 -2.67 -2.42
CA TYR A 204 13.34 -1.60 -2.53
C TYR A 204 13.58 -0.83 -3.83
N ASP A 205 12.52 -0.33 -4.47
CA ASP A 205 12.64 0.57 -5.61
C ASP A 205 11.40 1.44 -5.82
N VAL A 206 11.58 2.56 -6.51
CA VAL A 206 10.49 3.40 -7.03
C VAL A 206 10.50 3.30 -8.55
N VAL A 207 9.42 2.78 -9.13
CA VAL A 207 9.38 2.42 -10.55
C VAL A 207 9.15 3.67 -11.40
N ASP A 208 10.22 4.31 -11.84
CA ASP A 208 10.18 5.46 -12.75
C ASP A 208 10.47 5.02 -14.20
N THR A 209 9.43 5.00 -15.02
CA THR A 209 9.48 4.63 -16.44
C THR A 209 8.55 5.56 -17.24
N PRO A 210 8.71 5.65 -18.58
CA PRO A 210 7.76 6.39 -19.41
C PRO A 210 6.31 5.91 -19.26
N LEU A 211 6.11 4.64 -18.92
CA LEU A 211 4.80 4.05 -18.70
C LEU A 211 4.19 4.49 -17.36
N THR A 212 4.97 4.48 -16.27
CA THR A 212 4.48 4.95 -14.96
C THR A 212 4.13 6.43 -14.97
N ARG A 213 4.84 7.22 -15.78
CA ARG A 213 4.56 8.65 -16.02
C ARG A 213 3.23 8.96 -16.73
N ARG A 214 2.50 7.94 -17.17
CA ARG A 214 1.14 8.06 -17.73
C ARG A 214 0.07 7.42 -16.86
N ALA A 215 0.48 6.58 -15.90
CA ALA A 215 -0.39 5.67 -15.20
C ALA A 215 -1.07 6.28 -13.96
N SER A 216 -0.41 7.24 -13.31
CA SER A 216 -0.86 7.93 -12.10
C SER A 216 -0.03 9.20 -11.89
N ASP A 217 -0.43 10.07 -10.97
CA ASP A 217 0.35 11.20 -10.47
C ASP A 217 1.36 10.83 -9.37
N HIS A 218 1.36 9.57 -8.94
CA HIS A 218 2.38 8.95 -8.08
C HIS A 218 3.24 7.94 -8.84
N PHE A 219 4.43 7.63 -8.32
CA PHE A 219 5.20 6.47 -8.76
C PHE A 219 4.84 5.22 -7.94
N PRO A 220 4.83 4.03 -8.55
CA PRO A 220 4.66 2.78 -7.81
C PRO A 220 5.91 2.48 -6.98
N VAL A 221 5.71 2.01 -5.75
CA VAL A 221 6.80 1.62 -4.83
C VAL A 221 6.78 0.11 -4.67
N ILE A 222 7.94 -0.53 -4.81
CA ILE A 222 8.08 -1.97 -4.70
C ILE A 222 9.09 -2.35 -3.63
N ALA A 223 8.85 -3.50 -2.99
CA ALA A 223 9.82 -4.15 -2.12
C ALA A 223 9.82 -5.66 -2.35
N ASP A 224 11.01 -6.25 -2.35
CA ASP A 224 11.19 -7.70 -2.26
C ASP A 224 11.50 -8.04 -0.82
N LEU A 225 10.67 -8.89 -0.23
CA LEU A 225 10.66 -9.20 1.19
C LEU A 225 10.89 -10.69 1.43
N ILE A 226 11.53 -11.03 2.55
CA ILE A 226 11.57 -12.41 3.07
C ILE A 226 10.74 -12.46 4.35
N ILE A 227 9.58 -13.11 4.26
CA ILE A 227 8.69 -13.31 5.43
C ILE A 227 9.37 -14.32 6.36
N PRO A 228 9.42 -14.11 7.69
CA PRO A 228 10.01 -15.07 8.64
C PRO A 228 9.20 -16.37 8.73
N GLU A 229 9.82 -17.42 9.27
CA GLU A 229 9.16 -18.72 9.49
C GLU A 229 8.01 -18.66 10.50
#